data_AF-A0A520XHG1-F1
#
_entry.id   AF-A0A520XHG1-F1
#
_cell.length_a   1.000
_cell.length_b   1.000
_cell.length_c   1.000
_cell.angle_alpha   90.00
_cell.angle_beta   90.00
_cell.angle_gamma   90.00
#
_symmetry.space_group_name_H-M   'P 1'
#
loop_
_entity.id
_entity.type
_entity.pdbx_description
1 polymer ?
#
loop_
_entity_poly.entity_id
_entity_poly.type
_entity_poly.pdbx_seq_one_letter_code
_entity_poly.pdbx_strand_id
1 'polypeptide(L)'
;MRRTQIYLDDEIYEILKKESLILGKSTSQIIRENPKKNLVNKSDKISNAIDGSKGAWKDKPDFKINYFIRKLRKGNRIDNF
;
A
#
# COMPACT_ATOMS: atom_id res chain seq x y z
N MET A 1 4.03 -12.16 -25.62
CA MET A 1 2.83 -11.95 -24.78
C MET A 1 1.72 -12.89 -25.24
N ARG A 2 1.00 -13.56 -24.34
CA ARG A 2 -0.24 -14.27 -24.70
C ARG A 2 -1.40 -13.27 -24.78
N ARG A 3 -2.30 -13.43 -25.75
CA ARG A 3 -3.52 -12.61 -25.88
C ARG A 3 -4.59 -13.17 -24.95
N THR A 4 -5.14 -12.32 -24.08
CA THR A 4 -6.17 -12.68 -23.11
C THR A 4 -7.38 -11.78 -23.34
N GLN A 5 -8.58 -12.37 -23.34
CA GLN A 5 -9.84 -11.63 -23.28
C GLN A 5 -10.28 -11.57 -21.82
N ILE A 6 -10.70 -10.39 -21.37
CA ILE A 6 -11.19 -10.14 -20.02
C ILE A 6 -12.52 -9.41 -20.13
N TYR A 7 -13.46 -9.74 -19.25
CA TYR A 7 -14.67 -8.97 -19.07
C TYR A 7 -14.38 -7.82 -18.11
N LEU A 8 -14.89 -6.64 -18.42
CA LEU A 8 -14.75 -5.43 -17.62
C LEU A 8 -16.15 -4.83 -17.47
N ASP A 9 -16.41 -4.26 -16.30
CA ASP A 9 -17.62 -3.47 -16.10
C ASP A 9 -17.55 -2.18 -16.93
N ASP A 10 -18.70 -1.69 -17.39
CA ASP A 10 -18.79 -0.52 -18.28
C ASP A 10 -18.13 0.72 -17.67
N GLU A 11 -18.29 0.91 -16.36
CA GLU A 11 -17.65 2.01 -15.62
C GLU A 11 -16.11 1.93 -15.70
N ILE A 12 -15.57 0.73 -15.52
CA ILE A 12 -14.12 0.47 -15.58
C ILE A 12 -13.61 0.71 -17.01
N TYR A 13 -14.37 0.27 -18.01
CA TYR A 13 -14.03 0.50 -19.41
C TYR A 13 -13.96 1.99 -19.75
N GLU A 14 -14.94 2.79 -19.31
CA GLU A 14 -14.97 4.24 -19.57
C GLU A 14 -13.84 4.98 -18.85
N ILE A 15 -13.46 4.56 -17.64
CA ILE A 15 -12.29 5.09 -16.94
C ILE A 15 -11.01 4.82 -17.75
N LEU A 16 -10.80 3.57 -18.17
CA LEU A 16 -9.61 3.19 -18.94
C LEU A 16 -9.54 3.90 -20.29
N LYS A 17 -10.68 4.17 -20.90
CA LYS A 17 -10.78 4.92 -22.16
C LYS A 17 -10.38 6.40 -21.98
N LYS A 18 -10.85 7.05 -20.91
CA LYS A 18 -10.42 8.41 -20.55
C LYS A 18 -8.92 8.46 -20.25
N GLU A 19 -8.44 7.50 -19.47
CA GLU A 19 -7.02 7.41 -19.10
C GLU A 19 -6.12 7.15 -20.33
N SER A 20 -6.61 6.36 -21.30
CA SER A 20 -5.96 6.13 -22.59
C SER A 20 -5.74 7.42 -23.38
N LEU A 21 -6.76 8.28 -23.43
CA LEU A 21 -6.67 9.58 -24.08
C LEU A 21 -5.69 10.52 -23.36
N ILE A 22 -5.78 10.60 -22.04
CA ILE A 22 -4.93 11.49 -21.22
C ILE A 22 -3.45 11.10 -21.33
N LEU A 23 -3.15 9.81 -21.25
CA LEU A 23 -1.78 9.31 -21.23
C LEU A 23 -1.19 9.07 -22.63
N GLY A 24 -2.01 9.13 -23.69
CA GLY A 24 -1.58 8.76 -25.05
C GLY A 24 -1.17 7.29 -25.17
N LYS A 25 -1.67 6.43 -24.30
CA LYS A 25 -1.33 4.99 -24.24
C LYS A 25 -2.53 4.14 -24.60
N SER A 26 -2.29 2.96 -25.16
CA SER A 26 -3.38 2.00 -25.39
C SER A 26 -3.96 1.47 -24.07
N THR A 27 -5.26 1.16 -24.06
CA THR A 27 -5.94 0.52 -22.93
C THR A 27 -5.22 -0.75 -22.46
N SER A 28 -4.76 -1.56 -23.42
CA SER A 28 -3.98 -2.77 -23.14
C SER A 28 -2.65 -2.48 -22.44
N GLN A 29 -2.01 -1.35 -22.75
CA GLN A 29 -0.76 -0.93 -22.11
C GLN A 29 -1.01 -0.45 -20.69
N ILE A 30 -2.07 0.34 -20.47
CA ILE A 30 -2.50 0.78 -19.15
C ILE A 30 -2.82 -0.42 -18.25
N ILE A 31 -3.60 -1.39 -18.76
CA ILE A 31 -3.94 -2.63 -18.06
C ILE A 31 -2.69 -3.47 -17.73
N ARG A 32 -1.61 -3.40 -18.51
CA ARG A 32 -0.36 -4.13 -18.19
C ARG A 32 0.52 -3.44 -17.18
N GLU A 33 0.55 -2.11 -17.20
CA GLU A 33 1.38 -1.30 -16.31
C GLU A 33 0.79 -1.23 -14.89
N ASN A 34 -0.55 -1.29 -14.75
CA ASN A 34 -1.24 -1.22 -13.46
C ASN A 34 -1.04 -2.42 -12.51
N PRO A 35 -1.20 -3.70 -12.92
CA PRO A 35 -1.04 -4.85 -12.03
C PRO A 35 0.39 -4.99 -11.49
N LYS A 36 1.40 -4.56 -12.26
CA LYS A 36 2.78 -4.52 -11.79
C LYS A 36 3.00 -3.53 -10.65
N LYS A 37 2.31 -2.38 -10.66
CA LYS A 37 2.39 -1.42 -9.55
C LYS A 37 1.77 -1.95 -8.26
N ASN A 38 0.65 -2.67 -8.31
CA ASN A 38 0.00 -3.16 -7.09
C ASN A 38 0.65 -4.41 -6.49
N LEU A 39 1.27 -5.26 -7.31
CA LEU A 39 2.00 -6.44 -6.82
C LEU A 39 3.36 -6.08 -6.22
N VAL A 40 4.10 -5.15 -6.82
CA VAL A 40 5.45 -4.76 -6.36
C VAL A 40 5.39 -3.78 -5.18
N ASN A 41 4.45 -2.83 -5.19
CA ASN A 41 4.43 -1.77 -4.16
C ASN A 41 3.98 -2.23 -2.78
N LYS A 42 3.22 -3.34 -2.67
CA LYS A 42 2.72 -3.83 -1.37
C LYS A 42 3.78 -4.64 -0.63
N SER A 43 4.54 -5.48 -1.34
CA SER A 43 5.68 -6.19 -0.76
C SER A 43 6.79 -5.22 -0.36
N ASP A 44 7.13 -4.27 -1.22
CA ASP A 44 8.29 -3.40 -0.98
C ASP A 44 8.03 -2.40 0.14
N LYS A 45 6.81 -1.86 0.25
CA LYS A 45 6.46 -0.98 1.39
C LYS A 45 6.49 -1.70 2.73
N ILE A 46 5.99 -2.94 2.79
CA ILE A 46 6.01 -3.74 4.02
C ILE A 46 7.45 -4.14 4.35
N SER A 47 8.22 -4.57 3.36
CA SER A 47 9.63 -4.95 3.51
C SER A 47 10.48 -3.77 3.99
N ASN A 48 10.33 -2.60 3.36
CA ASN A 48 11.03 -1.37 3.75
C ASN A 48 10.61 -0.89 5.14
N ALA A 49 9.33 -1.01 5.51
CA ALA A 49 8.86 -0.68 6.86
C ALA A 49 9.43 -1.64 7.91
N ILE A 50 9.50 -2.94 7.58
CA ILE A 50 10.12 -3.96 8.45
C ILE A 50 11.61 -3.68 8.60
N ASP A 51 12.34 -3.44 7.51
CA ASP A 51 13.78 -3.15 7.54
C ASP A 51 14.10 -1.85 8.27
N GLY A 52 13.29 -0.80 8.10
CA GLY A 52 13.42 0.45 8.87
C GLY A 52 13.10 0.32 10.37
N SER A 53 12.32 -0.71 10.75
CA SER A 53 11.99 -1.00 12.15
C SER A 53 12.96 -1.96 12.84
N LYS A 54 13.79 -2.68 12.08
CA LYS A 54 14.80 -3.60 12.63
C LYS A 54 15.80 -2.82 13.47
N GLY A 55 15.90 -3.18 14.74
CA GLY A 55 16.83 -2.52 15.67
C GLY A 55 16.28 -1.29 16.38
N ALA A 56 15.03 -0.88 16.14
CA ALA A 56 14.39 0.24 16.87
C ALA A 56 14.38 0.06 18.40
N TRP A 57 14.57 -1.18 18.87
CA TRP A 57 14.60 -1.57 20.27
C TRP A 57 16.00 -1.99 20.75
N LYS A 58 17.02 -1.99 19.87
CA LYS A 58 18.38 -2.46 20.18
C LYS A 58 19.06 -1.61 21.25
N ASP A 59 18.79 -0.31 21.27
CA ASP A 59 19.39 0.65 22.21
C ASP A 59 18.50 0.93 23.43
N LYS A 60 17.45 0.12 23.65
CA LYS A 60 16.55 0.25 24.80
C LYS A 60 16.52 -1.02 25.67
N PRO A 61 17.68 -1.43 26.24
CA PRO A 61 17.80 -2.66 27.02
C PRO A 61 16.86 -2.69 28.24
N ASP A 62 16.62 -1.55 28.89
CA ASP A 62 15.80 -1.44 30.09
C ASP A 62 14.34 -1.01 29.82
N PHE A 63 13.83 -1.23 28.60
CA PHE A 63 12.48 -0.84 28.28
C PHE A 63 11.44 -1.66 29.05
N LYS A 64 10.85 -1.05 30.08
CA LYS A 64 9.79 -1.66 30.90
C LYS A 64 8.47 -1.66 30.14
N ILE A 65 8.29 -2.66 29.27
CA ILE A 65 7.10 -2.86 28.40
C ILE A 65 5.79 -2.68 29.19
N ASN A 66 5.67 -3.32 30.34
CA ASN A 66 4.45 -3.27 31.16
C ASN A 66 4.13 -1.86 31.67
N TYR A 67 5.15 -1.08 32.04
CA TYR A 67 4.96 0.30 32.47
C TYR A 67 4.54 1.20 31.30
N PHE A 68 5.14 1.00 30.13
CA PHE A 68 4.81 1.72 28.92
C PHE A 68 3.35 1.48 28.47
N ILE A 69 2.92 0.22 28.40
CA ILE A 69 1.53 -0.14 28.07
C ILE A 69 0.56 0.46 29.10
N ARG A 70 0.90 0.42 30.40
CA ARG A 70 0.07 1.01 31.45
C ARG A 70 -0.07 2.52 31.32
N LYS A 71 0.99 3.22 30.89
CA LYS A 71 0.94 4.66 30.62
C LYS A 71 0.07 4.98 29.40
N LEU A 72 0.19 4.21 28.31
CA LEU A 72 -0.65 4.38 27.12
C LEU A 72 -2.14 4.24 27.45
N ARG A 73 -2.50 3.23 28.26
CA ARG A 73 -3.89 3.01 28.70
C ARG A 73 -4.44 4.09 29.65
N LYS A 74 -3.56 4.81 30.33
CA LYS A 74 -3.91 5.92 31.24
C LYS A 74 -4.00 7.27 30.53
N GLY A 75 -3.54 7.36 29.29
CA GLY A 75 -3.71 8.57 28.48
C GLY A 75 -5.18 8.78 28.12
N ASN A 76 -5.55 10.02 27.83
CA ASN A 76 -6.87 10.32 27.29
C ASN A 76 -7.05 9.55 25.96
N ARG A 77 -8.21 8.91 25.76
CA ARG A 77 -8.54 8.39 24.43
C ARG A 77 -8.46 9.57 23.47
N ILE A 78 -7.87 9.32 22.31
CA ILE A 78 -7.96 10.24 21.18
C ILE A 78 -9.40 10.10 20.68
N ASP A 79 -10.33 10.72 21.39
CA ASP A 79 -11.72 10.80 20.98
C ASP A 79 -11.79 11.91 19.92
N ASN A 80 -11.94 11.46 18.67
CA ASN A 80 -12.41 12.14 17.46
C ASN A 80 -12.01 13.62 17.24
N PHE A 81 -11.14 13.83 16.25
CA PHE A 81 -11.18 14.98 15.34
C PHE A 81 -11.46 14.48 13.93
#